data_AF-A0A7M1PY75-F1
#
_entry.id   AF-A0A7M1PY75-F1
#
_cell.length_a   1.000
_cell.length_b   1.000
_cell.length_c   1.000
_cell.angle_alpha   90.00
_cell.angle_beta   90.00
_cell.angle_gamma   90.00
#
_symmetry.space_group_name_H-M   'P 1'
#
loop_
_entity.id
_entity.type
_entity.pdbx_description
1 polymer ?
#
loop_
_entity_poly.entity_id
_entity_poly.type
_entity_poly.pdbx_seq_one_letter_code
_entity_poly.pdbx_strand_id
1 'polypeptide(L)'
;MAAGDSSVEEMIKNTKKGLLVTRFHYTHCPEPREVVMTGTTRDGIFFIENGKIKHSVMNMRLTDSVLRMLNNVDKISSERKLQRDWWSTFTSFLPAIHVTNVKWTGSTSF
;
A
#
# COMPACT_ATOMS: atom_id res chain seq x y z
N MET A 1 9.59 6.68 -9.11
CA MET A 1 10.52 6.08 -8.13
C MET A 1 11.39 5.05 -8.83
N ALA A 2 12.65 4.92 -8.40
CA ALA A 2 13.53 3.88 -8.92
C ALA A 2 13.10 2.49 -8.43
N ALA A 3 13.59 1.42 -9.06
CA ALA A 3 13.40 0.06 -8.59
C ALA A 3 14.36 -0.19 -7.43
N GLY A 4 13.97 -1.06 -6.51
CA GLY A 4 14.86 -1.57 -5.47
C GLY A 4 15.50 -2.89 -5.89
N ASP A 5 15.79 -3.71 -4.90
CA ASP A 5 16.52 -4.98 -5.00
C ASP A 5 15.71 -6.18 -4.47
N SER A 6 14.58 -5.93 -3.80
CA SER A 6 13.77 -6.97 -3.16
C SER A 6 12.68 -7.53 -4.10
N SER A 7 12.30 -8.80 -3.92
CA SER A 7 11.10 -9.34 -4.58
C SER A 7 9.84 -9.12 -3.73
N VAL A 8 8.65 -9.13 -4.34
CA VAL A 8 7.38 -9.00 -3.59
C VAL A 8 7.18 -10.19 -2.66
N GLU A 9 7.55 -11.40 -3.08
CA GLU A 9 7.49 -12.61 -2.26
C GLU A 9 8.39 -12.49 -1.03
N GLU A 10 9.56 -11.87 -1.18
CA GLU A 10 10.47 -11.62 -0.07
C GLU A 10 9.90 -10.61 0.93
N MET A 11 9.25 -9.54 0.43
CA MET A 11 8.54 -8.59 1.29
C MET A 11 7.41 -9.27 2.06
N ILE A 12 6.62 -10.12 1.39
CA ILE A 12 5.56 -10.90 2.03
C ILE A 12 6.15 -11.82 3.10
N LYS A 13 7.22 -12.57 2.80
CA LYS A 13 7.89 -13.47 3.75
C LYS A 13 8.41 -12.74 5.01
N ASN A 14 8.91 -11.52 4.86
CA ASN A 14 9.39 -10.70 5.97
C ASN A 14 8.26 -10.02 6.77
N THR A 15 7.00 -10.13 6.34
CA THR A 15 5.86 -9.53 7.02
C THR A 15 5.27 -10.50 8.05
N LYS A 16 5.42 -10.18 9.35
CA LYS A 16 4.83 -10.97 10.45
C LYS A 16 3.31 -10.85 10.50
N LYS A 17 2.77 -9.63 10.39
CA LYS A 17 1.33 -9.35 10.34
C LYS A 17 1.12 -8.06 9.54
N GLY A 18 0.34 -8.13 8.47
CA GLY A 18 0.16 -6.98 7.58
C GLY A 18 -0.86 -7.22 6.48
N LEU A 19 -0.93 -6.27 5.54
CA LEU A 19 -1.87 -6.31 4.41
C LEU A 19 -1.10 -6.14 3.11
N LEU A 20 -1.36 -7.04 2.16
CA LEU A 20 -1.01 -6.83 0.75
C LEU A 20 -2.15 -6.05 0.09
N VAL A 21 -1.86 -4.81 -0.27
CA VAL A 21 -2.80 -3.92 -0.96
C VAL A 21 -2.44 -3.87 -2.43
N THR A 22 -3.36 -4.29 -3.30
CA THR A 22 -3.14 -4.29 -4.76
C THR A 22 -3.43 -2.92 -5.38
N ARG A 23 -4.45 -2.22 -4.84
CA ARG A 23 -4.91 -0.94 -5.39
C ARG A 23 -5.60 -0.06 -4.35
N PHE A 24 -5.36 1.24 -4.48
CA PHE A 24 -6.13 2.29 -3.81
C PHE A 24 -7.14 2.94 -4.76
N HIS A 25 -8.21 3.46 -4.18
CA HIS A 25 -9.38 3.98 -4.86
C HIS A 25 -9.96 5.18 -4.11
N TYR A 26 -10.48 6.16 -4.84
CA TYR A 26 -10.96 7.44 -4.31
C TYR A 26 -9.97 8.09 -3.34
N THR A 27 -8.72 8.26 -3.78
CA THR A 27 -7.69 8.93 -2.98
C THR A 27 -7.85 10.44 -3.07
N HIS A 28 -7.76 11.13 -1.94
CA HIS A 28 -7.81 12.58 -1.82
C HIS A 28 -6.80 13.06 -0.77
N CYS A 29 -6.38 14.32 -0.83
CA CYS A 29 -5.47 14.94 0.13
C CYS A 29 -6.21 16.05 0.90
N PRO A 30 -7.03 15.73 1.93
CA PRO A 30 -7.83 16.72 2.64
C PRO A 30 -7.01 17.78 3.40
N GLU A 31 -5.81 17.42 3.86
CA GLU A 31 -4.88 18.36 4.49
C GLU A 31 -3.56 18.39 3.68
N PRO A 32 -3.45 19.29 2.68
CA PRO A 32 -2.28 19.37 1.81
C PRO A 32 -1.02 19.83 2.54
N ARG A 33 -1.15 20.63 3.61
CA ARG A 33 0.00 21.19 4.31
C ARG A 33 0.82 20.11 5.02
N GLU A 34 0.14 19.12 5.58
CA GLU A 34 0.73 17.95 6.24
C GLU A 34 0.82 16.72 5.32
N VAL A 35 0.40 16.88 4.06
CA VAL A 35 0.35 15.84 3.03
C VAL A 35 -0.39 14.59 3.52
N VAL A 36 -1.55 14.80 4.15
CA VAL A 36 -2.41 13.71 4.63
C VAL A 36 -3.26 13.21 3.48
N MET A 37 -3.08 11.94 3.13
CA MET A 37 -3.87 11.24 2.13
C MET A 37 -4.96 10.40 2.80
N THR A 38 -6.18 10.48 2.27
CA THR A 38 -7.28 9.57 2.59
C THR A 38 -7.65 8.78 1.35
N GLY A 39 -8.10 7.54 1.51
CA GLY A 39 -8.55 6.70 0.40
C GLY A 39 -9.10 5.37 0.87
N THR A 40 -9.67 4.62 -0.07
CA THR A 40 -10.19 3.27 0.16
C THR A 40 -9.40 2.25 -0.64
N THR A 41 -9.21 1.05 -0.12
CA THR A 41 -8.65 -0.05 -0.91
C THR A 41 -9.72 -0.66 -1.82
N ARG A 42 -9.31 -1.21 -2.96
CA ARG A 42 -10.20 -1.87 -3.93
C ARG A 42 -9.46 -3.01 -4.62
N ASP A 43 -10.20 -3.92 -5.27
CA ASP A 43 -9.66 -4.99 -6.12
C ASP A 43 -8.74 -5.99 -5.37
N GLY A 44 -9.13 -6.33 -4.15
CA GLY A 44 -8.52 -7.40 -3.35
C GLY A 44 -7.44 -6.91 -2.40
N ILE A 45 -7.64 -7.13 -1.11
CA ILE A 45 -6.64 -6.94 -0.08
C ILE A 45 -6.44 -8.29 0.57
N PHE A 46 -5.20 -8.66 0.81
CA PHE A 46 -4.87 -9.96 1.38
C PHE A 46 -4.19 -9.80 2.72
N PHE A 47 -4.67 -10.52 3.72
CA PHE A 47 -4.05 -10.56 5.03
C PHE A 47 -2.79 -11.44 4.97
N ILE A 48 -1.68 -10.89 5.45
CA ILE A 48 -0.40 -11.58 5.58
C ILE A 48 -0.19 -11.90 7.06
N GLU A 49 0.10 -13.15 7.35
CA GLU A 49 0.50 -13.61 8.68
C GLU A 49 1.66 -14.61 8.58
N ASN A 50 2.71 -14.35 9.36
CA ASN A 50 3.94 -15.15 9.42
C ASN A 50 4.50 -15.48 8.03
N GLY A 51 4.62 -14.46 7.18
CA GLY A 51 5.23 -14.59 5.86
C GLY A 51 4.34 -15.21 4.79
N LYS A 52 3.04 -15.43 5.05
CA LYS A 52 2.11 -16.08 4.12
C LYS A 52 0.80 -15.31 4.00
N ILE A 53 0.26 -15.26 2.79
CA ILE A 53 -1.10 -14.79 2.54
C ILE A 53 -2.10 -15.82 3.09
N LYS A 54 -3.03 -15.39 3.94
CA LYS A 54 -4.02 -16.25 4.60
C LYS A 54 -5.37 -16.24 3.90
N HIS A 55 -5.98 -15.05 3.79
CA HIS A 55 -7.29 -14.86 3.18
C HIS A 55 -7.43 -13.43 2.68
N SER A 56 -8.47 -13.18 1.88
CA SER A 56 -8.87 -11.82 1.50
C SER A 56 -9.52 -11.10 2.68
N VAL A 57 -9.40 -9.78 2.71
CA VAL A 57 -10.09 -8.92 3.68
C VAL A 57 -10.99 -7.93 2.95
N MET A 58 -11.96 -7.38 3.68
CA MET A 58 -12.84 -6.33 3.18
C MET A 58 -12.07 -5.05 2.86
N ASN A 59 -12.65 -4.21 2.01
CA ASN A 59 -12.08 -2.91 1.70
C ASN A 59 -11.94 -2.05 2.96
N MET A 60 -10.74 -1.51 3.17
CA MET A 60 -10.41 -0.68 4.32
C MET A 60 -10.20 0.76 3.86
N ARG A 61 -10.47 1.70 4.75
CA ARG A 61 -10.11 3.10 4.57
C ARG A 61 -8.77 3.37 5.23
N LEU A 62 -7.96 4.14 4.51
CA LEU A 62 -6.66 4.64 4.92
C LEU A 62 -6.80 6.15 5.14
N THR A 63 -6.22 6.69 6.21
CA THR A 63 -6.06 8.14 6.39
C THR A 63 -4.76 8.36 7.14
N ASP A 64 -3.74 8.80 6.42
CA ASP A 64 -2.38 8.86 6.93
C ASP A 64 -1.53 9.89 6.19
N SER A 65 -0.44 10.34 6.81
CA SER A 65 0.51 11.24 6.16
C SER A 65 1.38 10.45 5.18
N VAL A 66 1.43 10.91 3.92
CA VAL A 66 2.28 10.30 2.88
C VAL A 66 3.75 10.45 3.26
N LEU A 67 4.14 11.57 3.87
CA LEU A 67 5.50 11.79 4.36
C LEU A 67 5.89 10.73 5.39
N ARG A 68 5.00 10.43 6.33
CA ARG A 68 5.19 9.38 7.33
C ARG A 68 5.31 8.01 6.68
N MET A 69 4.44 7.69 5.72
CA MET A 69 4.50 6.41 5.01
C MET A 69 5.82 6.25 4.25
N LEU A 70 6.25 7.27 3.52
CA LEU A 70 7.51 7.25 2.76
C LEU A 70 8.73 7.12 3.67
N ASN A 71 8.72 7.75 4.85
CA ASN A 71 9.79 7.60 5.83
C ASN A 71 9.87 6.20 6.46
N ASN A 72 8.80 5.41 6.37
CA ASN A 72 8.73 4.04 6.89
C ASN A 72 8.79 2.97 5.78
N VAL A 73 9.21 3.34 4.57
CA VAL A 73 9.50 2.39 3.49
C VAL A 73 10.76 1.62 3.85
N ASP A 74 10.62 0.32 4.02
CA ASP A 74 11.73 -0.57 4.39
C ASP A 74 12.31 -1.30 3.17
N LYS A 75 11.46 -1.71 2.22
CA LYS A 75 11.88 -2.38 0.98
C LYS A 75 11.12 -1.85 -0.23
N ILE A 76 11.79 -1.90 -1.39
CA ILE A 76 11.24 -1.51 -2.70
C ILE A 76 11.48 -2.64 -3.69
N SER A 77 10.51 -2.92 -4.55
CA SER A 77 10.62 -4.07 -5.45
C SER A 77 11.58 -3.79 -6.60
N SER A 78 12.29 -4.82 -7.03
CA SER A 78 13.12 -4.79 -8.23
C SER A 78 12.28 -4.64 -9.51
N GLU A 79 11.08 -5.22 -9.52
CA GLU A 79 10.13 -5.05 -10.61
C GLU A 79 9.33 -3.76 -10.50
N ARG A 80 9.04 -3.14 -11.64
CA ARG A 80 8.08 -2.03 -11.74
C ARG A 80 6.90 -2.45 -12.60
N LYS A 81 5.73 -1.94 -12.27
CA LYS A 81 4.49 -2.22 -13.01
C LYS A 81 3.87 -0.91 -13.49
N LEU A 82 3.24 -0.98 -14.65
CA LEU A 82 2.47 0.13 -15.18
C LEU A 82 1.18 0.24 -14.36
N GLN A 83 0.98 1.40 -13.73
CA GLN A 83 -0.20 1.72 -12.94
C GLN A 83 -0.85 2.96 -13.52
N ARG A 84 -2.14 2.84 -13.81
CA ARG A 84 -2.96 3.94 -14.28
C ARG A 84 -3.87 4.40 -13.15
N ASP A 85 -4.04 5.71 -13.02
CA ASP A 85 -5.00 6.25 -12.08
C ASP A 85 -6.44 5.88 -12.48
N TRP A 86 -7.37 6.08 -11.54
CA TRP A 86 -8.77 5.72 -11.75
C TRP A 86 -9.43 6.48 -12.91
N TRP A 87 -9.12 7.77 -13.08
CA TRP A 87 -9.65 8.59 -14.16
C TRP A 87 -8.89 8.43 -15.48
N SER A 88 -7.89 7.55 -15.52
CA SER A 88 -7.08 7.32 -16.73
C SER A 88 -6.37 8.57 -17.25
N THR A 89 -6.20 9.57 -16.39
CA THR A 89 -5.61 10.87 -16.70
C THR A 89 -4.08 10.83 -16.59
N PHE A 90 -3.54 9.90 -15.81
CA PHE A 90 -2.12 9.74 -15.57
C PHE A 90 -1.72 8.26 -15.53
N THR A 91 -0.59 7.96 -16.17
CA THR A 91 0.01 6.63 -16.14
C THR A 91 1.40 6.73 -15.53
N SER A 92 1.70 5.82 -14.60
CA SER A 92 2.95 5.78 -13.85
C SER A 92 3.58 4.40 -13.95
N PHE A 93 4.90 4.33 -13.90
CA PHE A 93 5.65 3.06 -13.85
C PHE A 93 6.37 2.97 -12.52
N LEU A 94 5.79 2.22 -11.58
CA LEU A 94 6.16 2.23 -10.17
C LEU A 94 6.42 0.81 -9.62
N PRO A 95 7.39 0.66 -8.70
CA PRO A 95 7.58 -0.59 -7.95
C PRO A 95 6.54 -0.74 -6.83
N ALA A 96 6.42 -1.95 -6.30
CA ALA A 96 5.79 -2.18 -5.02
C ALA A 96 6.70 -1.67 -3.88
N ILE A 97 6.07 -1.18 -2.81
CA ILE A 97 6.77 -0.69 -1.62
C ILE A 97 6.25 -1.44 -0.39
N HIS A 98 7.19 -1.82 0.47
CA HIS A 98 6.88 -2.36 1.79
C HIS A 98 6.97 -1.22 2.81
N VAL A 99 5.84 -0.87 3.40
CA VAL A 99 5.72 0.24 4.35
C VAL A 99 5.36 -0.31 5.72
N THR A 100 6.13 0.05 6.73
CA THR A 100 5.84 -0.30 8.11
C THR A 100 4.97 0.77 8.78
N ASN A 101 4.23 0.38 9.82
CA ASN A 101 3.50 1.32 10.70
C ASN A 101 2.41 2.19 10.03
N VAL A 102 1.72 1.65 9.03
CA VAL A 102 0.60 2.31 8.33
C VAL A 102 -0.64 2.39 9.24
N LYS A 103 -1.30 3.55 9.28
CA LYS A 103 -2.54 3.76 10.05
C LYS A 103 -3.77 3.50 9.20
N TRP A 104 -4.52 2.46 9.55
CA TRP A 104 -5.80 2.15 8.92
C TRP A 104 -6.97 2.75 9.71
N THR A 105 -7.86 3.44 9.01
CA THR A 105 -9.06 4.08 9.58
C THR A 105 -10.30 3.32 9.12
N GLY A 106 -10.50 2.12 9.66
CA GLY A 106 -11.67 1.29 9.39
C GLY A 106 -11.94 0.33 10.55
N SER A 107 -13.21 0.16 10.92
CA SER A 107 -13.66 -0.60 12.10
C SER A 107 -13.64 -2.12 11.93
N THR A 108 -12.95 -2.64 10.92
CA THR A 108 -12.92 -4.08 10.65
C THR A 108 -11.76 -4.70 11.43
N SER A 109 -12.09 -5.33 12.54
CA SER A 109 -11.19 -6.19 13.32
C SER A 109 -10.67 -7.31 12.43
N PHE A 110 -9.34 -7.47 12.38
CA PHE A 110 -8.63 -8.55 11.68
C PHE A 110 -8.16 -9.63 12.64
#